data_AF-A0A088EYU3-F1
#
_entry.id   AF-A0A088EYU3-F1
#
_cell.length_a   1.000
_cell.length_b   1.000
_cell.length_c   1.000
_cell.angle_alpha   90.00
_cell.angle_beta   90.00
_cell.angle_gamma   90.00
#
_symmetry.space_group_name_H-M   'P 1'
#
loop_
_entity.id
_entity.type
_entity.pdbx_description
1 polymer ?
#
loop_
_entity_poly.entity_id
_entity_poly.type
_entity_poly.pdbx_seq_one_letter_code
_entity_poly.pdbx_strand_id
1 'polypeptide(L)'
;MSRKILTQAIQKWGEIAQVEMLNEEAIELALAARKWIRKRSEAEFDNLAEEIADVSILIEQMTILYPKLPEKIAQYRTFKLDRLQRRIDESNFEGE
;
A
#
# COMPACT_ATOMS: atom_id res chain seq x y z
N MET A 1 -6.72 -12.96 6.31
CA MET A 1 -7.17 -13.33 4.95
C MET A 1 -6.63 -14.71 4.58
N SER A 2 -7.30 -15.44 3.71
CA SER A 2 -6.87 -16.81 3.37
C SER A 2 -5.67 -16.74 2.42
N ARG A 3 -4.47 -16.95 2.95
CA ARG A 3 -3.20 -17.07 2.21
C ARG A 3 -3.31 -18.00 0.98
N LYS A 4 -4.21 -18.98 1.06
CA LYS A 4 -4.58 -19.89 -0.03
C LYS A 4 -5.08 -19.16 -1.28
N ILE A 5 -5.92 -18.12 -1.14
CA ILE A 5 -6.47 -17.35 -2.26
C ILE A 5 -5.35 -16.57 -2.97
N LEU A 6 -4.46 -15.93 -2.20
CA LEU A 6 -3.32 -15.19 -2.75
C LEU A 6 -2.35 -16.09 -3.52
N THR A 7 -2.09 -17.29 -2.99
CA THR A 7 -1.28 -18.29 -3.70
C THR A 7 -1.97 -18.80 -4.96
N GLN A 8 -3.29 -19.01 -4.95
CA GLN A 8 -4.05 -19.41 -6.14
C GLN A 8 -4.01 -18.34 -7.23
N ALA A 9 -4.11 -17.07 -6.87
CA ALA A 9 -3.98 -15.96 -7.82
C ALA A 9 -2.62 -15.96 -8.53
N ILE A 10 -1.53 -16.12 -7.75
CA ILE A 10 -0.17 -16.24 -8.29
C ILE A 10 -0.06 -17.43 -9.25
N GLN A 11 -0.59 -18.60 -8.87
CA GLN A 11 -0.56 -19.79 -9.71
C GLN A 11 -1.34 -19.62 -11.02
N LYS A 12 -2.44 -18.86 -10.98
CA LYS A 12 -3.35 -18.69 -12.12
C LYS A 12 -2.84 -17.66 -13.13
N TRP A 13 -2.27 -16.54 -12.66
CA TRP A 13 -1.95 -15.39 -13.51
C TRP A 13 -0.45 -15.04 -13.55
N GLY A 14 0.37 -15.63 -12.69
CA GLY A 14 1.81 -15.43 -12.66
C GLY A 14 2.25 -14.14 -11.94
N GLU A 15 3.56 -14.03 -11.74
CA GLU A 15 4.20 -12.95 -10.99
C GLU A 15 3.97 -11.55 -11.60
N ILE A 16 4.22 -11.40 -12.91
CA ILE A 16 4.12 -10.12 -13.62
C ILE A 16 2.71 -9.52 -13.46
N ALA A 17 1.67 -10.33 -13.65
CA ALA A 17 0.29 -9.88 -13.50
C ALA A 17 -0.04 -9.40 -12.08
N GLN A 18 0.57 -9.99 -11.03
CA GLN A 18 0.34 -9.51 -9.66
C GLN A 18 1.06 -8.18 -9.39
N VAL A 19 2.22 -7.95 -10.01
CA VAL A 19 2.94 -6.67 -9.91
C VAL A 19 2.23 -5.58 -10.69
N GLU A 20 1.66 -5.89 -11.85
CA GLU A 20 0.81 -4.97 -12.61
C GLU A 20 -0.45 -4.60 -11.83
N MET A 21 -1.12 -5.58 -11.23
CA MET A 21 -2.29 -5.33 -10.37
C MET A 21 -1.92 -4.42 -9.18
N LEU A 22 -0.77 -4.64 -8.52
CA LEU A 22 -0.31 -3.76 -7.44
C LEU A 22 -0.15 -2.31 -7.91
N ASN A 23 0.33 -2.12 -9.13
CA ASN A 23 0.49 -0.79 -9.71
C ASN A 23 -0.87 -0.13 -10.00
N GLU A 24 -1.84 -0.88 -10.52
CA GLU A 24 -3.20 -0.39 -10.78
C GLU A 24 -3.88 0.07 -9.48
N GLU A 25 -3.95 -0.80 -8.46
CA GLU A 25 -4.57 -0.45 -7.17
C GLU A 25 -3.86 0.72 -6.46
N ALA A 26 -2.53 0.83 -6.60
CA ALA A 26 -1.79 1.96 -6.04
C ALA A 26 -2.18 3.31 -6.70
N ILE A 27 -2.51 3.28 -7.99
CA ILE A 27 -3.03 4.45 -8.71
C ILE A 27 -4.46 4.77 -8.25
N GLU A 28 -5.30 3.76 -8.09
CA GLU A 28 -6.69 3.93 -7.63
C GLU A 28 -6.74 4.47 -6.20
N LEU A 29 -5.90 3.97 -5.30
CA LEU A 29 -5.71 4.55 -3.96
C LEU A 29 -5.26 6.02 -4.01
N ALA A 30 -4.33 6.37 -4.90
CA ALA A 30 -3.90 7.76 -5.05
C ALA A 30 -5.06 8.67 -5.53
N LEU A 31 -5.90 8.17 -6.45
CA LEU A 31 -7.09 8.88 -6.92
C LEU A 31 -8.14 9.02 -5.81
N ALA A 32 -8.40 7.97 -5.03
CA ALA A 32 -9.33 7.96 -3.91
C ALA A 32 -8.90 8.94 -2.82
N ALA A 33 -7.62 8.95 -2.45
CA ALA A 33 -7.05 9.93 -1.53
C ALA A 33 -7.25 11.37 -2.05
N ARG A 34 -7.05 11.61 -3.35
CA ARG A 34 -7.28 12.92 -3.97
C ARG A 34 -8.75 13.31 -4.00
N LYS A 35 -9.69 12.37 -4.15
CA LYS A 35 -11.13 12.65 -4.04
C LYS A 35 -11.51 12.99 -2.60
N TRP A 36 -11.04 12.23 -1.60
CA TRP A 36 -11.27 12.50 -0.19
C TRP A 36 -10.77 13.88 0.25
N ILE A 37 -9.61 14.31 -0.24
CA ILE A 37 -9.08 15.67 -0.01
C ILE A 37 -10.02 16.74 -0.56
N ARG A 38 -10.59 16.52 -1.77
CA ARG A 38 -11.49 17.47 -2.43
C ARG A 38 -12.88 17.50 -1.81
N LYS A 39 -13.38 16.34 -1.37
CA LYS A 39 -14.74 16.16 -0.85
C LYS A 39 -14.75 15.11 0.24
N ARG A 40 -15.06 15.54 1.46
CA ARG A 40 -15.20 14.65 2.63
C ARG A 40 -16.65 14.22 2.80
N SER A 41 -17.05 13.15 2.13
CA SER A 41 -18.35 12.49 2.33
C SER A 41 -18.17 11.02 2.65
N GLU A 42 -19.16 10.39 3.29
CA GLU A 42 -19.14 8.96 3.65
C GLU A 42 -18.78 8.07 2.44
N ALA A 43 -19.41 8.29 1.29
CA ALA A 43 -19.09 7.54 0.07
C ALA A 43 -17.61 7.66 -0.38
N GLU A 44 -16.97 8.80 -0.17
CA GLU A 44 -15.55 8.98 -0.56
C GLU A 44 -14.61 8.40 0.52
N PHE A 45 -15.06 8.35 1.78
CA PHE A 45 -14.35 7.66 2.85
C PHE A 45 -14.41 6.14 2.66
N ASP A 46 -15.58 5.61 2.29
CA ASP A 46 -15.77 4.19 1.97
C ASP A 46 -14.92 3.80 0.76
N ASN A 47 -14.92 4.59 -0.32
CA ASN A 47 -14.02 4.37 -1.45
C ASN A 47 -12.56 4.44 -1.01
N LEU A 48 -12.16 5.38 -0.14
CA LEU A 48 -10.77 5.41 0.35
C LEU A 48 -10.42 4.13 1.15
N ALA A 49 -11.35 3.63 1.96
CA ALA A 49 -11.13 2.44 2.77
C ALA A 49 -11.02 1.16 1.92
N GLU A 50 -11.84 1.03 0.88
CA GLU A 50 -11.79 -0.05 -0.11
C GLU A 50 -10.41 -0.14 -0.76
N GLU A 51 -9.92 0.97 -1.30
CA GLU A 51 -8.66 1.04 -2.03
C GLU A 51 -7.44 0.82 -1.12
N ILE A 52 -7.54 1.25 0.15
CA ILE A 52 -6.53 0.91 1.17
C ILE A 52 -6.50 -0.60 1.41
N ALA A 53 -7.67 -1.25 1.44
CA ALA A 53 -7.77 -2.69 1.63
C ALA A 53 -7.17 -3.43 0.43
N ASP A 54 -7.47 -3.02 -0.80
CA ASP A 54 -6.98 -3.64 -2.02
C ASP A 54 -5.44 -3.55 -2.13
N VAL A 55 -4.88 -2.35 -1.93
CA VAL A 55 -3.42 -2.18 -1.89
C VAL A 55 -2.78 -3.00 -0.75
N SER A 56 -3.43 -3.09 0.42
CA SER A 56 -2.90 -3.88 1.55
C SER A 56 -2.86 -5.37 1.22
N ILE A 57 -3.88 -5.90 0.52
CA ILE A 57 -3.93 -7.29 0.04
C ILE A 57 -2.80 -7.55 -0.93
N LEU A 58 -2.58 -6.65 -1.89
CA LEU A 58 -1.54 -6.83 -2.89
C LEU A 58 -0.13 -6.71 -2.31
N ILE A 59 0.07 -5.85 -1.30
CA ILE A 59 1.32 -5.82 -0.54
C ILE A 59 1.54 -7.17 0.16
N GLU A 60 0.51 -7.75 0.80
CA GLU A 60 0.62 -9.10 1.40
C GLU A 60 1.01 -10.12 0.32
N GLN A 61 0.40 -10.05 -0.86
CA GLN A 61 0.73 -10.92 -1.98
C GLN A 61 2.19 -10.77 -2.46
N MET A 62 2.74 -9.55 -2.48
CA MET A 62 4.16 -9.32 -2.78
C MET A 62 5.07 -9.97 -1.75
N THR A 63 4.68 -10.02 -0.47
CA THR A 63 5.48 -10.71 0.55
C THR A 63 5.51 -12.24 0.36
N ILE A 64 4.46 -12.79 -0.28
CA ILE A 64 4.41 -14.22 -0.65
C ILE A 64 5.28 -14.48 -1.87
N LEU A 65 5.24 -13.61 -2.88
CA LEU A 65 6.06 -13.70 -4.09
C LEU A 65 7.55 -13.51 -3.82
N TYR A 66 7.90 -12.59 -2.91
CA TYR A 66 9.27 -12.20 -2.61
C TYR A 66 9.59 -12.41 -1.12
N PRO A 67 10.05 -13.62 -0.72
CA PRO A 67 10.24 -13.96 0.69
C PRO A 67 11.24 -13.07 1.47
N LYS A 68 12.16 -12.39 0.77
CA LYS A 68 13.12 -11.44 1.36
C LYS A 68 12.56 -10.03 1.54
N LEU A 69 11.41 -9.72 0.91
CA LEU A 69 10.80 -8.39 0.93
C LEU A 69 10.37 -7.95 2.34
N PRO A 70 9.78 -8.80 3.21
CA PRO A 70 9.41 -8.39 4.57
C PRO A 70 10.57 -7.82 5.39
N GLU A 71 11.75 -8.45 5.31
CA GLU A 71 12.94 -7.97 6.03
C GLU A 71 13.37 -6.58 5.54
N LYS A 72 13.32 -6.36 4.22
CA LYS A 72 13.64 -5.07 3.60
C LYS A 72 12.60 -4.01 3.95
N ILE A 73 11.31 -4.34 3.92
CA ILE A 73 10.24 -3.42 4.34
C ILE A 73 10.46 -2.99 5.79
N ALA A 74 10.78 -3.92 6.69
CA ALA A 74 11.05 -3.59 8.09
C ALA A 74 12.23 -2.62 8.25
N GLN A 75 13.35 -2.86 7.55
CA GLN A 75 14.52 -1.97 7.54
C GLN A 75 14.14 -0.55 7.08
N TYR A 76 13.43 -0.44 5.95
CA TYR A 76 13.00 0.86 5.44
C TYR A 76 11.96 1.54 6.34
N ARG A 77 11.08 0.77 6.98
CA ARG A 77 10.08 1.33 7.91
C ARG A 77 10.75 2.01 9.09
N THR A 78 11.72 1.36 9.73
CA THR A 78 12.49 1.96 10.84
C THR A 78 13.13 3.27 10.40
N PHE A 79 13.87 3.26 9.30
CA PHE A 79 14.52 4.47 8.77
C PHE A 79 13.53 5.60 8.48
N LYS A 80 12.38 5.29 7.88
CA LYS A 80 11.36 6.29 7.56
C LYS A 80 10.69 6.87 8.81
N LEU A 81 10.44 6.04 9.82
CA LEU A 81 9.89 6.51 11.10
C LEU A 81 10.90 7.39 11.85
N ASP A 82 12.18 7.01 11.89
CA ASP A 82 13.23 7.83 12.50
C ASP A 82 13.38 9.19 11.78
N ARG A 83 13.24 9.21 10.45
CA ARG A 83 13.22 10.46 9.66
C ARG A 83 11.98 11.29 9.99
N LEU A 84 10.81 10.67 10.12
CA LEU A 84 9.58 11.37 10.46
C LEU A 84 9.65 11.97 11.86
N GLN A 85 10.19 11.24 12.84
CA GLN A 85 10.37 11.74 14.21
C GLN A 85 11.26 12.98 14.23
N ARG A 86 12.41 12.94 13.56
CA ARG A 86 13.29 14.12 13.45
C ARG A 86 12.59 15.33 12.83
N ARG A 87 11.78 15.13 11.79
CA ARG A 87 11.00 16.21 11.16
C ARG A 87 9.97 16.82 12.11
N ILE A 88 9.32 16.00 12.94
CA ILE A 88 8.39 16.46 13.97
C ILE A 88 9.16 17.30 15.00
N ASP A 89 10.31 16.83 15.46
CA ASP A 89 11.14 17.53 16.46
C ASP A 89 11.68 18.87 15.92
N GLU A 90 12.02 18.92 14.64
CA GLU A 90 12.55 20.11 13.95
C GLU A 90 11.46 21.09 13.47
N SER A 91 10.16 20.78 13.66
CA SER A 91 9.02 21.55 13.12
C SER A 91 9.03 21.75 11.60
N ASN A 92 9.79 20.93 10.86
CA ASN A 92 9.90 20.99 9.40
C ASN A 92 8.98 19.93 8.77
N PHE A 93 7.71 20.30 8.56
CA PHE A 93 6.81 19.53 7.70
C PHE A 93 6.95 20.01 6.25
N GLU A 94 7.97 19.52 5.55
CA GLU A 94 8.00 19.62 4.09
C GLU A 94 7.33 18.37 3.51
N GLY A 95 6.05 18.54 3.19
CA GLY A 95 5.38 17.76 2.16
C GLY A 95 5.77 18.32 0.79
N GLU A 96 7.02 18.10 0.40
CA GLU A 96 7.53 18.29 -0.97
C GLU A 96 8.00 16.96 -1.54
#